data_AF-A0A1B1ACX8-F1
#
_entry.id   AF-A0A1B1ACX8-F1
#
_cell.length_a   1.000
_cell.length_b   1.000
_cell.length_c   1.000
_cell.angle_alpha   90.00
_cell.angle_beta   90.00
_cell.angle_gamma   90.00
#
_symmetry.space_group_name_H-M   'P 1'
#
loop_
_entity.id
_entity.type
_entity.pdbx_description
1 polymer ?
#
loop_
_entity_poly.entity_id
_entity_poly.type
_entity_poly.pdbx_seq_one_letter_code
_entity_poly.pdbx_strand_id
1 'polypeptide(L)'
;MYKNCSITESLDEFGEKLCLNGHCVWMNSSGTMTAAKQCFCNDNWHGKRCTYYDPFPPSLANTSIIAISIACILVLLIISVIIVFKVLKVYDSFKRPKTNNFNSLNNYQKCYQKDNNVLEKQEI
;
A
#
# COMPACT_ATOMS: atom_id res chain seq x y z
N MET A 1 7.43 6.74 -34.55
CA MET A 1 6.29 6.88 -35.48
C MET A 1 6.05 5.52 -36.11
N TYR A 2 4.82 5.01 -36.09
CA TYR A 2 4.47 3.72 -36.69
C TYR A 2 3.74 3.96 -38.02
N LYS A 3 3.97 3.07 -38.99
CA LYS A 3 3.27 3.07 -40.28
C LYS A 3 2.73 1.67 -40.55
N ASN A 4 1.46 1.57 -40.96
CA ASN A 4 0.88 0.28 -41.35
C ASN A 4 1.59 -0.30 -42.58
N CYS A 5 1.79 -1.61 -42.60
CA CYS A 5 2.32 -2.31 -43.77
C CYS A 5 1.33 -2.25 -44.93
N SER A 6 1.84 -2.21 -46.16
CA SER A 6 1.02 -2.48 -47.36
C SER A 6 0.61 -3.96 -47.44
N ILE A 7 -0.31 -4.28 -48.35
CA ILE A 7 -0.79 -5.66 -48.57
C ILE A 7 0.39 -6.60 -48.89
N THR A 8 1.28 -6.21 -49.80
CA THR A 8 2.47 -7.01 -50.15
C THR A 8 3.47 -7.11 -49.01
N GLU A 9 3.60 -6.05 -48.19
CA GLU A 9 4.51 -6.04 -47.05
C GLU A 9 4.00 -6.89 -45.87
N SER A 10 2.69 -7.09 -45.79
CA SER A 10 2.03 -7.95 -44.80
C SER A 10 2.19 -9.44 -45.06
N LEU A 11 2.87 -9.82 -46.14
CA LEU A 11 3.23 -11.19 -46.48
C LEU A 11 4.71 -11.44 -46.13
N ASP A 12 5.02 -12.69 -45.81
CA ASP A 12 6.39 -13.17 -45.65
C ASP A 12 7.01 -13.59 -47.00
N GLU A 13 8.23 -14.12 -46.97
CA GLU A 13 8.98 -14.52 -48.17
C GLU A 13 8.29 -15.65 -48.95
N PHE A 14 7.36 -16.39 -48.32
CA PHE A 14 6.59 -17.47 -48.93
C PHE A 14 5.22 -17.02 -49.42
N GLY A 15 4.89 -15.73 -49.27
CA GLY A 15 3.57 -15.20 -49.60
C GLY A 15 2.51 -15.53 -48.55
N GLU A 16 2.90 -15.96 -47.35
CA GLU A 16 1.97 -16.20 -46.24
C GLU A 16 1.79 -14.95 -45.39
N LYS A 17 0.65 -14.83 -44.71
CA LYS A 17 0.37 -13.69 -43.85
C LYS A 17 1.40 -13.59 -42.71
N LEU A 18 2.12 -12.47 -42.62
CA LEU A 18 3.17 -12.24 -41.62
C LEU A 18 2.60 -12.29 -40.19
N CYS A 19 1.48 -11.62 -39.94
CA CYS A 19 0.80 -11.59 -38.65
C CYS A 19 -0.49 -12.40 -38.73
N LEU A 20 -0.58 -13.55 -38.05
CA LEU A 20 -1.77 -14.40 -38.13
C LEU A 20 -2.98 -13.71 -37.50
N ASN A 21 -2.86 -13.36 -36.21
CA ASN A 21 -3.91 -12.75 -35.40
C ASN A 21 -3.56 -11.33 -34.97
N GLY A 22 -3.36 -10.45 -35.96
CA GLY A 22 -3.00 -9.06 -35.72
C GLY A 22 -2.80 -8.27 -37.01
N HIS A 23 -2.17 -7.10 -36.89
CA HIS A 23 -1.83 -6.24 -38.01
C HIS A 23 -0.32 -5.94 -38.06
N CYS A 24 0.20 -5.80 -39.28
CA CYS A 24 1.61 -5.53 -39.54
C CYS A 24 1.87 -4.02 -39.52
N VAL A 25 2.95 -3.63 -38.85
CA VAL A 25 3.45 -2.26 -38.84
C VAL A 25 4.96 -2.21 -39.08
N TRP A 26 5.42 -1.08 -39.60
CA TRP A 26 6.82 -0.68 -39.56
C TRP A 26 7.08 0.07 -38.27
N MET A 27 8.05 -0.43 -37.51
CA MET A 27 8.55 0.22 -36.31
C MET A 27 9.99 0.66 -36.54
N ASN A 28 10.21 1.97 -36.43
CA ASN A 28 11.55 2.54 -36.35
C ASN A 28 12.02 2.39 -34.92
N SER A 29 13.04 1.55 -34.68
CA SER A 29 13.67 1.46 -33.38
C SER A 29 14.61 2.65 -33.21
N SER A 30 14.43 3.40 -32.12
CA SER A 30 15.32 4.49 -31.72
C SER A 30 16.69 3.90 -31.35
N GLY A 31 17.56 3.75 -32.34
CA GLY A 31 18.89 3.14 -32.20
C GLY A 31 19.35 2.34 -33.42
N THR A 32 18.44 1.97 -34.32
CA THR A 32 18.79 1.31 -35.60
C THR A 32 18.27 2.13 -36.77
N MET A 33 19.13 2.39 -37.77
CA MET A 33 18.71 3.13 -38.99
C MET A 33 17.73 2.32 -39.86
N THR A 34 17.53 1.05 -39.56
CA THR A 34 16.61 0.18 -40.26
C THR A 34 15.26 0.12 -39.54
N ALA A 35 14.21 0.49 -40.26
CA ALA A 35 12.85 0.13 -39.89
C ALA A 35 12.74 -1.40 -39.88
N ALA A 36 11.94 -1.97 -38.98
CA ALA A 36 11.65 -3.40 -38.96
C ALA A 36 10.15 -3.64 -38.98
N LYS A 37 9.72 -4.70 -39.68
CA LYS A 37 8.33 -5.17 -39.66
C LYS A 37 8.04 -5.83 -38.32
N GLN A 38 6.95 -5.44 -37.67
CA GLN A 38 6.47 -6.02 -36.42
C GLN A 38 4.97 -6.27 -36.49
N CYS A 39 4.48 -7.19 -35.66
CA CYS A 39 3.07 -7.49 -35.53
C CYS A 39 2.52 -6.89 -34.24
N PHE A 40 1.46 -6.10 -34.36
CA PHE A 40 0.59 -5.77 -33.24
C PHE A 40 -0.52 -6.80 -33.17
N CYS A 41 -0.50 -7.61 -32.12
CA CYS A 41 -1.45 -8.68 -31.93
C CYS A 41 -2.80 -8.16 -31.43
N ASN A 42 -3.86 -8.87 -31.81
CA ASN A 42 -5.18 -8.68 -31.24
C ASN A 42 -5.20 -9.16 -29.78
N ASP A 43 -6.25 -8.80 -29.04
CA ASP A 43 -6.38 -9.18 -27.63
C ASP A 43 -6.18 -10.69 -27.42
N ASN A 44 -5.43 -11.02 -26.37
CA ASN A 44 -5.11 -12.40 -25.97
C ASN A 44 -4.22 -13.18 -26.97
N TRP A 45 -3.71 -12.55 -28.03
CA TRP A 45 -2.71 -13.15 -28.92
C TRP A 45 -1.32 -12.58 -28.67
N HIS A 46 -0.30 -13.43 -28.75
CA HIS A 46 1.08 -13.08 -28.46
C HIS A 46 2.08 -13.78 -29.40
N GLY A 47 3.34 -13.38 -29.26
CA GLY A 47 4.46 -13.87 -30.06
C GLY A 47 4.74 -13.00 -31.28
N LYS A 48 5.91 -13.19 -31.90
CA LYS A 48 6.42 -12.34 -33.00
C LYS A 48 5.45 -12.25 -34.20
N ARG A 49 4.66 -13.29 -34.44
CA ARG A 49 3.64 -13.39 -35.51
C ARG A 49 2.20 -13.53 -35.00
N CYS A 50 1.96 -13.31 -33.70
CA CYS A 50 0.65 -13.48 -33.06
C CYS A 50 0.09 -14.91 -33.20
N THR A 51 0.94 -15.90 -32.94
CA THR A 51 0.63 -17.34 -33.13
C THR A 51 0.18 -18.03 -31.86
N TYR A 52 0.47 -17.46 -30.68
CA TYR A 52 0.11 -18.04 -29.39
C TYR A 52 -1.11 -17.31 -28.83
N TYR A 53 -2.09 -18.06 -28.36
CA TYR A 53 -3.25 -17.52 -27.66
C TYR A 53 -3.06 -17.71 -26.15
N ASP A 54 -3.10 -16.61 -25.40
CA ASP A 54 -3.09 -16.61 -23.95
C ASP A 54 -4.49 -16.23 -23.43
N PRO A 55 -5.26 -17.18 -22.88
CA PRO A 55 -6.58 -16.88 -22.34
C PRO A 55 -6.55 -16.01 -21.08
N PHE A 56 -5.38 -15.76 -20.49
CA PHE A 56 -5.23 -14.96 -19.29
C PHE A 56 -4.77 -13.54 -19.65
N PRO A 57 -5.69 -12.59 -19.87
CA PRO A 57 -5.28 -11.23 -20.14
C PRO A 57 -4.47 -10.67 -18.96
N PRO A 58 -3.48 -9.81 -19.24
CA PRO A 58 -2.65 -9.19 -18.21
C PRO A 58 -3.47 -8.36 -17.20
N SER A 59 -4.72 -8.03 -17.52
CA SER A 59 -5.66 -7.42 -16.58
C SER A 59 -5.94 -8.27 -15.33
N LEU A 60 -5.92 -9.61 -15.43
CA LEU A 60 -6.02 -10.49 -14.25
C LEU A 60 -4.78 -10.41 -13.36
N ALA A 61 -3.60 -10.18 -13.93
CA ALA A 61 -2.38 -9.95 -13.16
C ALA A 61 -2.44 -8.61 -12.38
N ASN A 62 -3.10 -7.59 -12.93
CA ASN A 62 -3.27 -6.33 -12.22
C ASN A 62 -4.18 -6.46 -10.99
N THR A 63 -5.17 -7.36 -11.04
CA THR A 63 -6.10 -7.56 -9.91
C THR A 63 -5.39 -8.17 -8.71
N SER A 64 -4.45 -9.09 -8.92
CA SER A 64 -3.65 -9.68 -7.84
C SER A 64 -2.64 -8.68 -7.26
N ILE A 65 -2.02 -7.84 -8.09
CA ILE A 65 -1.09 -6.79 -7.63
C ILE A 65 -1.81 -5.76 -6.75
N ILE A 66 -3.00 -5.30 -7.16
CA ILE A 66 -3.78 -4.33 -6.38
C ILE A 66 -4.19 -4.93 -5.03
N ALA A 67 -4.64 -6.19 -5.01
CA ALA A 67 -5.03 -6.87 -3.78
C ALA A 67 -3.86 -7.01 -2.79
N ILE A 68 -2.68 -7.39 -3.27
CA ILE A 68 -1.47 -7.51 -2.44
C ILE A 68 -1.04 -6.14 -1.90
N SER A 69 -1.12 -5.09 -2.71
CA SER A 69 -0.76 -3.72 -2.30
C SER A 69 -1.61 -3.23 -1.12
N ILE A 70 -2.93 -3.43 -1.18
CA ILE A 70 -3.86 -3.02 -0.10
C ILE A 70 -3.55 -3.79 1.19
N ALA A 71 -3.31 -5.10 1.09
CA ALA A 71 -2.97 -5.92 2.25
C ALA A 71 -1.67 -5.45 2.93
N CYS A 72 -0.64 -5.11 2.17
CA CYS A 72 0.62 -4.59 2.70
C CYS A 72 0.44 -3.25 3.43
N ILE A 73 -0.37 -2.33 2.87
CA ILE A 73 -0.64 -1.02 3.51
C ILE A 73 -1.32 -1.22 4.86
N LEU A 74 -2.33 -2.10 4.94
CA LEU A 74 -3.02 -2.40 6.20
C LEU A 74 -2.07 -2.96 7.26
N VAL A 75 -1.16 -3.87 6.88
CA VAL A 75 -0.16 -4.42 7.81
C VAL A 75 0.78 -3.33 8.34
N LEU A 76 1.24 -2.41 7.49
CA LEU A 76 2.09 -1.29 7.90
C LEU A 76 1.39 -0.34 8.88
N LEU A 77 0.09 -0.09 8.67
CA LEU A 77 -0.71 0.74 9.59
C LEU A 77 -0.87 0.07 10.97
N ILE A 78 -1.07 -1.25 11.02
CA ILE A 78 -1.15 -1.97 12.30
C ILE A 78 0.19 -1.88 13.05
N ILE A 79 1.31 -2.08 12.35
CA ILE A 79 2.64 -1.98 12.94
C ILE A 79 2.90 -0.57 13.48
N SER A 80 2.54 0.48 12.73
CA SER A 80 2.76 1.87 13.16
C SER A 80 1.96 2.19 14.44
N VAL A 81 0.71 1.74 14.53
CA VAL A 81 -0.12 1.88 15.74
C VAL A 81 0.52 1.17 16.93
N ILE A 82 1.01 -0.06 16.76
CA ILE A 82 1.68 -0.80 17.83
C ILE A 82 2.92 -0.05 18.34
N ILE A 83 3.73 0.51 17.45
CA ILE A 83 4.92 1.28 17.81
C ILE A 83 4.51 2.52 18.61
N VAL A 84 3.51 3.28 18.15
CA VAL A 84 3.01 4.46 18.87
C VAL A 84 2.49 4.09 20.26
N PHE A 85 1.72 3.01 20.40
CA PHE A 85 1.25 2.52 21.69
C PHE A 85 2.40 2.15 22.64
N LYS A 86 3.45 1.50 22.13
CA LYS A 86 4.63 1.19 22.94
C LYS A 86 5.38 2.44 23.37
N VAL A 87 5.57 3.41 22.47
CA VAL A 87 6.23 4.68 22.78
C VAL A 87 5.44 5.46 23.81
N LEU A 88 4.10 5.58 23.66
CA LEU A 88 3.23 6.25 24.63
C LEU A 88 3.26 5.57 26.00
N LYS A 89 3.22 4.23 26.04
CA LYS A 89 3.30 3.49 27.30
C LYS A 89 4.63 3.72 28.02
N VAL A 90 5.75 3.76 27.27
CA VAL A 90 7.07 4.06 27.83
C VAL A 90 7.15 5.52 28.31
N TYR A 91 6.59 6.45 27.54
CA TYR A 91 6.54 7.86 27.90
C TYR A 91 5.71 8.11 29.16
N ASP A 92 4.54 7.47 29.28
CA ASP A 92 3.70 7.52 30.48
C ASP A 92 4.41 6.93 31.71
N SER A 93 5.18 5.86 31.53
CA SER A 93 6.01 5.31 32.63
C SER A 93 7.15 6.24 33.06
N PHE A 94 7.63 7.11 32.16
CA PHE A 94 8.62 8.13 32.48
C PHE A 94 8.01 9.39 33.11
N LYS A 95 6.75 9.70 32.80
CA LYS A 95 6.06 10.92 33.24
C LYS A 95 5.25 10.77 34.54
N ARG A 96 5.25 9.60 35.19
CA ARG A 96 4.74 9.49 36.58
C ARG A 96 5.85 9.86 37.57
N PRO A 97 5.89 11.09 38.13
CA PRO A 97 6.44 11.23 39.48
C PRO A 97 5.62 10.31 40.40
N LYS A 98 6.30 9.59 41.29
CA LYS A 98 5.66 8.84 42.37
C LYS A 98 4.68 9.75 43.14
N THR A 99 3.39 9.72 42.84
CA THR A 99 2.35 10.12 43.78
C THR A 99 1.99 8.94 44.66
N ASN A 100 2.97 8.46 45.42
CA ASN A 100 2.69 7.73 46.65
C ASN A 100 2.33 8.76 47.72
N ASN A 101 1.12 9.32 47.69
CA ASN A 101 0.56 9.99 48.87
C ASN A 101 -0.95 10.19 48.83
N PHE A 102 -1.70 9.26 48.23
CA PHE A 102 -3.16 9.22 48.37
C PHE A 102 -3.60 8.45 49.64
N ASN A 103 -2.92 8.70 50.76
CA ASN A 103 -3.34 8.28 52.10
C ASN A 103 -3.12 9.36 53.18
N SER A 104 -2.62 10.55 52.81
CA SER A 104 -2.34 11.63 53.78
C SER A 104 -3.55 12.54 54.04
N LEU A 105 -4.50 12.66 53.10
CA LEU A 105 -5.65 13.56 53.29
C LEU A 105 -6.64 13.10 54.38
N ASN A 106 -6.69 11.80 54.71
CA ASN A 106 -7.60 11.29 55.75
C ASN A 106 -7.06 11.47 57.18
N ASN A 107 -5.80 11.86 57.37
CA ASN A 107 -5.24 12.12 58.71
C ASN A 107 -5.31 13.60 59.13
N TYR A 108 -5.30 14.56 58.19
CA TYR A 108 -5.45 15.98 58.55
C TYR A 108 -6.87 16.33 59.01
N GLN A 109 -7.89 15.66 58.49
CA GLN A 109 -9.28 15.89 58.91
C GLN A 109 -9.56 15.44 60.36
N LYS A 110 -8.81 14.47 60.89
CA LYS A 110 -8.96 13.99 62.28
C LYS A 110 -8.35 14.92 63.33
N CYS A 111 -7.38 15.78 62.97
CA CYS A 111 -6.81 16.74 63.90
C CYS A 111 -7.72 17.95 64.10
N TYR A 112 -8.32 18.48 63.04
CA TYR A 112 -9.23 19.64 63.14
C TYR A 112 -10.57 19.33 63.84
N GLN A 113 -11.01 18.07 63.85
CA GLN A 113 -12.25 17.69 64.52
C GLN A 113 -12.07 17.44 66.03
N LYS A 114 -10.83 17.33 66.52
CA LYS A 114 -10.54 17.14 67.95
C LYS A 114 -10.45 18.47 68.72
N ASP A 115 -10.07 19.56 68.05
CA ASP A 115 -9.92 20.87 68.70
C ASP A 115 -11.26 21.64 68.84
N ASN A 116 -12.23 21.41 67.95
CA ASN A 116 -13.55 22.05 68.06
C ASN A 116 -14.42 21.51 69.21
N ASN A 117 -14.17 20.29 69.70
CA ASN A 117 -14.90 19.72 70.84
C ASN A 117 -14.32 20.14 72.21
N VAL A 118 -13.19 20.85 72.24
CA VAL A 118 -12.59 21.35 73.50
C VAL A 118 -13.00 22.79 73.78
N LEU A 119 -13.26 23.59 72.73
CA LEU A 119 -13.66 25.00 72.88
C LEU A 119 -15.12 25.22 73.30
N GLU A 120 -16.01 24.22 73.14
CA GLU A 120 -17.42 24.34 73.57
C GLU A 120 -17.64 23.99 75.06
N LYS A 121 -16.59 23.67 75.82
CA LYS A 121 -16.67 23.35 77.27
C LYS A 121 -16.15 24.43 78.21
N GLN A 122 -15.85 25.64 77.73
CA GLN A 122 -15.35 26.73 78.57
C GLN A 122 -16.25 27.98 78.66
N GLU A 123 -17.46 27.94 78.13
CA GLU A 123 -18.51 28.91 78.46
C GLU A 123 -19.67 28.20 79.17
N ILE A 124 -19.54 27.98 80.48
CA ILE A 124 -20.59 27.99 81.53
C ILE A 124 -19.88 28.25 82.86
#